data_AF-A0A8T4P7L0-F1
#
_entry.id   AF-A0A8T4P7L0-F1
#
_cell.length_a   1.000
_cell.length_b   1.000
_cell.length_c   1.000
_cell.angle_alpha   90.00
_cell.angle_beta   90.00
_cell.angle_gamma   90.00
#
_symmetry.space_group_name_H-M   'P 1'
#
loop_
_entity.id
_entity.type
_entity.pdbx_description
1 polymer ?
#
loop_
_entity_poly.entity_id
_entity_poly.type
_entity_poly.pdbx_seq_one_letter_code
_entity_poly.pdbx_strand_id
1 'polypeptide(L)'
;MINKKGFAVHTIILILAILIGLGTFSYHYSLNENPVSGDYIGNVQLDIIRNFQNAESSLFYIDQSAKYSVQQALQQMADEGILYEPECGSFDGVNALAAIAKKGDDFDLKECSLDDKSLNENFLRYFNESFRNYIGNYPDAYIPDSYEYEIKGNELIGKAKENIVLQIVPEGFEAKPEIT
;
A
#
# COMPACT_ATOMS: atom_id res chain seq x y z
N MET A 1 1.30 10.79 -66.30
CA MET A 1 2.23 9.66 -66.06
C MET A 1 3.26 10.10 -65.04
N ILE A 2 3.27 9.49 -63.86
CA ILE A 2 4.25 9.84 -62.81
C ILE A 2 5.61 9.31 -63.27
N ASN A 3 6.60 10.19 -63.36
CA ASN A 3 7.96 9.81 -63.70
C ASN A 3 8.54 8.95 -62.56
N LYS A 4 8.70 7.64 -62.80
CA LYS A 4 9.13 6.65 -61.79
C LYS A 4 10.44 7.05 -61.09
N LYS A 5 11.33 7.77 -61.78
CA LYS A 5 12.59 8.27 -61.21
C LYS A 5 12.38 9.43 -60.23
N GLY A 6 11.43 10.33 -60.53
CA GLY A 6 11.10 11.44 -59.64
C GLY A 6 10.39 10.99 -58.37
N PHE A 7 9.55 9.96 -58.46
CA PHE A 7 8.90 9.36 -57.30
C PHE A 7 9.93 8.73 -56.34
N ALA A 8 10.88 7.94 -56.87
CA ALA A 8 11.92 7.30 -56.05
C ALA A 8 12.79 8.31 -55.29
N VAL A 9 13.20 9.40 -55.95
CA VAL A 9 14.00 10.47 -55.30
C VAL A 9 13.21 11.18 -54.21
N HIS A 10 11.93 11.46 -54.45
CA HIS A 10 11.08 12.11 -53.45
C HIS A 10 10.86 11.23 -52.20
N THR A 11 10.63 9.93 -52.40
CA THR A 11 10.49 8.96 -51.29
C THR A 11 11.77 8.87 -50.45
N ILE A 12 12.94 8.86 -51.08
CA ILE A 12 14.23 8.80 -50.37
C ILE A 12 14.44 10.07 -49.53
N ILE A 13 14.17 11.25 -50.08
CA ILE A 13 14.31 12.53 -49.35
C ILE A 13 13.35 12.59 -48.15
N LEU A 14 12.12 12.10 -48.32
CA LEU A 14 11.12 12.08 -47.25
C LEU A 14 11.53 11.15 -46.09
N ILE A 15 12.04 9.96 -46.40
CA ILE A 15 12.58 9.04 -45.39
C ILE A 15 13.75 9.69 -44.65
N LEU A 16 14.65 10.38 -45.38
CA LEU A 16 15.80 11.05 -44.78
C LEU A 16 15.38 12.19 -43.84
N ALA A 17 14.39 12.99 -44.24
CA ALA A 17 13.84 14.06 -43.41
C ALA A 17 13.19 13.54 -42.12
N ILE A 18 12.46 12.42 -42.21
CA ILE A 18 11.85 11.76 -41.03
C ILE A 18 12.94 11.25 -40.09
N LEU A 19 13.99 10.61 -40.61
CA LEU A 19 15.10 10.12 -39.80
C LEU A 19 15.85 11.25 -39.10
N ILE A 20 16.08 12.38 -39.79
CA ILE A 20 16.69 13.56 -39.17
C ILE A 20 15.78 14.12 -38.07
N GLY A 21 14.48 14.25 -38.34
CA GLY A 21 13.50 14.74 -37.35
C GLY A 21 13.47 13.87 -36.10
N LEU A 22 13.38 12.54 -36.26
CA LEU A 22 13.41 11.58 -35.14
C LEU A 22 14.74 11.61 -34.39
N GLY A 23 15.87 11.75 -35.11
CA GLY A 23 17.19 11.89 -34.50
C GLY A 23 17.31 13.15 -33.64
N THR A 24 16.87 14.30 -34.17
CA THR A 24 16.88 15.56 -33.42
C THR A 24 15.93 15.54 -32.22
N PHE A 25 14.75 14.92 -32.38
CA PHE A 25 13.79 14.77 -31.29
C PHE A 25 14.35 13.88 -30.17
N SER A 26 14.92 12.72 -30.53
CA SER A 26 15.51 11.79 -29.58
C SER A 26 16.72 12.39 -28.87
N TYR A 27 17.55 13.16 -29.58
CA TYR A 27 18.69 13.87 -29.01
C TYR A 27 18.25 14.96 -28.01
N HIS A 28 17.25 15.77 -28.36
CA HIS A 28 16.69 16.76 -27.42
C HIS A 28 15.99 16.13 -26.22
N TYR A 29 15.29 15.01 -26.43
CA TYR A 29 14.66 14.26 -25.35
C TYR A 29 15.70 13.63 -24.41
N SER A 30 16.81 13.11 -24.94
CA SER A 30 17.88 12.48 -24.16
C SER A 30 18.76 13.47 -23.40
N LEU A 31 18.96 14.68 -23.92
CA LEU A 31 19.75 15.72 -23.24
C LEU A 31 18.97 16.45 -22.15
N ASN A 32 17.64 16.44 -22.23
CA ASN A 32 16.80 16.86 -21.13
C ASN A 32 16.71 15.71 -20.11
N GLU A 33 17.82 15.41 -19.46
CA GLU A 33 17.78 14.86 -18.11
C GLU A 33 17.03 15.89 -17.25
N ASN A 34 15.72 15.65 -17.12
CA ASN A 34 14.73 16.51 -16.46
C ASN A 34 15.28 17.29 -15.26
N PRO A 35 14.87 18.57 -15.09
CA PRO A 35 13.47 18.73 -14.79
C PRO A 35 12.77 19.89 -15.49
N VAL A 36 11.55 19.57 -15.92
CA VAL A 36 10.36 20.39 -15.68
C VAL A 36 10.30 20.69 -14.16
N SER A 37 11.23 21.50 -13.63
CA SER A 37 11.28 22.01 -12.25
C SER A 37 10.89 23.49 -12.19
N GLY A 38 10.32 24.01 -13.27
CA GLY A 38 9.47 25.18 -13.12
C GLY A 38 8.17 24.70 -12.48
N ASP A 39 7.70 25.39 -11.44
CA ASP A 39 6.29 25.33 -11.05
C ASP A 39 5.43 25.73 -12.26
N TYR A 40 5.13 24.77 -13.14
CA TYR A 40 4.20 25.00 -14.22
C TYR A 40 2.82 25.11 -13.60
N ILE A 41 2.05 26.12 -14.02
CA ILE A 41 0.64 26.25 -13.68
C ILE A 41 -0.05 24.94 -14.12
N GLY A 42 -0.39 24.08 -13.16
CA GLY A 42 -0.92 22.73 -13.40
C GLY A 42 -0.19 21.60 -12.65
N ASN A 43 1.06 21.78 -12.21
CA ASN A 43 1.78 20.75 -11.44
C ASN A 43 1.05 20.37 -10.15
N VAL A 44 0.57 21.36 -9.40
CA VAL A 44 -0.23 21.11 -8.18
C VAL A 44 -1.47 20.26 -8.48
N GLN A 45 -2.15 20.49 -9.60
CA GLN A 45 -3.32 19.71 -10.00
C GLN A 45 -2.94 18.27 -10.37
N LEU A 46 -1.82 18.10 -11.09
CA LEU A 46 -1.29 16.78 -11.41
C LEU A 46 -0.81 16.02 -10.17
N ASP A 47 -0.21 16.71 -9.21
CA ASP A 47 0.26 16.12 -7.96
C ASP A 47 -0.90 15.70 -7.07
N ILE A 48 -1.99 16.49 -7.02
CA ILE A 48 -3.24 16.07 -6.37
C ILE A 48 -3.78 14.79 -7.00
N ILE A 49 -3.85 14.70 -8.34
CA ILE A 49 -4.34 13.51 -9.04
C ILE A 49 -3.44 12.30 -8.76
N ARG A 50 -2.12 12.47 -8.82
CA ARG A 50 -1.15 11.41 -8.52
C ARG A 50 -1.27 10.92 -7.08
N ASN A 51 -1.35 11.84 -6.12
CA ASN A 51 -1.52 11.50 -4.71
C ASN A 51 -2.84 10.78 -4.45
N PHE A 52 -3.92 11.19 -5.13
CA PHE A 52 -5.20 10.49 -5.06
C PHE A 52 -5.11 9.05 -5.58
N GLN A 53 -4.50 8.86 -6.75
CA GLN A 53 -4.29 7.51 -7.34
C GLN A 53 -3.43 6.63 -6.43
N ASN A 54 -2.36 7.18 -5.85
CA ASN A 54 -1.49 6.45 -4.91
C ASN A 54 -2.26 6.07 -3.62
N ALA A 55 -3.10 6.97 -3.12
CA ALA A 55 -3.94 6.71 -1.95
C ALA A 55 -4.98 5.62 -2.23
N GLU A 56 -5.67 5.67 -3.37
CA GLU A 56 -6.62 4.61 -3.76
C GLU A 56 -5.93 3.25 -3.91
N SER A 57 -4.77 3.21 -4.56
CA SER A 57 -3.99 1.98 -4.68
C SER A 57 -3.59 1.43 -3.31
N SER A 58 -3.14 2.30 -2.40
CA SER A 58 -2.72 1.91 -1.05
C SER A 58 -3.90 1.36 -0.24
N LEU A 59 -5.06 2.03 -0.29
CA LEU A 59 -6.29 1.56 0.35
C LEU A 59 -6.71 0.19 -0.19
N PHE A 60 -6.69 0.02 -1.51
CA PHE A 60 -7.00 -1.26 -2.13
C PHE A 60 -6.09 -2.39 -1.63
N TYR A 61 -4.77 -2.14 -1.53
CA TYR A 61 -3.82 -3.14 -1.02
C TYR A 61 -4.01 -3.44 0.45
N ILE A 62 -4.32 -2.44 1.27
CA ILE A 62 -4.65 -2.63 2.68
C ILE A 62 -5.88 -3.54 2.80
N ASP A 63 -6.94 -3.28 2.03
CA ASP A 63 -8.16 -4.08 2.04
C ASP A 63 -7.93 -5.52 1.59
N GLN A 64 -7.18 -5.73 0.50
CA GLN A 64 -6.83 -7.08 0.05
C GLN A 64 -5.96 -7.80 1.09
N SER A 65 -4.96 -7.11 1.65
CA SER A 65 -4.09 -7.67 2.68
C SER A 65 -4.88 -8.07 3.91
N ALA A 66 -5.81 -7.23 4.38
CA ALA A 66 -6.68 -7.54 5.50
C ALA A 66 -7.54 -8.79 5.21
N LYS A 67 -8.16 -8.87 4.02
CA LYS A 67 -8.96 -10.01 3.61
C LYS A 67 -8.17 -11.32 3.64
N TYR A 68 -6.98 -11.34 3.03
CA TYR A 68 -6.12 -12.53 3.02
C TYR A 68 -5.57 -12.86 4.41
N SER A 69 -5.32 -11.84 5.25
CA SER A 69 -4.86 -12.03 6.62
C SER A 69 -5.92 -12.69 7.50
N VAL A 70 -7.20 -12.33 7.33
CA VAL A 70 -8.29 -13.03 8.03
C VAL A 70 -8.34 -14.50 7.62
N GLN A 71 -8.25 -14.79 6.32
CA GLN A 71 -8.27 -16.17 5.83
C GLN A 71 -7.08 -16.97 6.36
N GLN A 72 -5.88 -16.39 6.33
CA GLN A 72 -4.66 -17.01 6.84
C GLN A 72 -4.73 -17.23 8.35
N ALA A 73 -5.22 -16.25 9.11
CA ALA A 73 -5.36 -16.36 10.56
C ALA A 73 -6.32 -17.49 10.95
N LEU A 74 -7.47 -17.60 10.27
CA LEU A 74 -8.42 -18.68 10.50
C LEU A 74 -7.83 -20.04 10.14
N GLN A 75 -7.05 -20.12 9.05
CA GLN A 75 -6.37 -21.35 8.66
C GLN A 75 -5.31 -21.76 9.70
N GLN A 76 -4.48 -20.81 10.16
CA GLN A 76 -3.49 -21.06 11.21
C GLN A 76 -4.14 -21.51 12.52
N MET A 77 -5.22 -20.88 12.94
CA MET A 77 -5.97 -21.31 14.13
C MET A 77 -6.57 -22.71 13.96
N ALA A 78 -6.90 -23.13 12.74
CA ALA A 78 -7.39 -24.47 12.46
C ALA A 78 -6.27 -25.52 12.44
N ASP A 79 -5.09 -25.16 11.90
CA ASP A 79 -3.96 -26.08 11.73
C ASP A 79 -3.11 -26.21 13.01
N GLU A 80 -2.84 -25.09 13.70
CA GLU A 80 -1.99 -25.00 14.90
C GLU A 80 -2.81 -24.99 16.19
N GLY A 81 -4.12 -24.81 16.09
CA GLY A 81 -5.02 -24.66 17.23
C GLY A 81 -5.29 -23.20 17.62
N ILE A 82 -6.36 -23.01 18.38
CA ILE A 82 -6.96 -21.69 18.66
C ILE A 82 -6.06 -20.80 19.55
N LEU A 83 -5.26 -21.42 20.41
CA LEU A 83 -4.32 -20.71 21.30
C LEU A 83 -3.03 -20.42 20.53
N TYR A 84 -2.50 -19.20 20.59
CA TYR A 84 -1.21 -18.86 19.96
C TYR A 84 -0.03 -19.34 20.82
N GLU A 85 -0.16 -19.25 22.16
CA GLU A 85 0.81 -19.73 23.14
C GLU A 85 0.07 -20.57 24.19
N PRO A 86 0.06 -21.91 24.07
CA PRO A 86 -0.72 -22.74 24.98
C PRO A 86 -0.03 -22.91 26.33
N GLU A 87 -0.70 -22.52 27.42
CA GLU A 87 -0.28 -22.94 28.77
C GLU A 87 -0.36 -24.47 28.98
N CYS A 88 -1.18 -25.15 28.17
CA CYS A 88 -1.41 -26.60 28.20
C CYS A 88 -0.45 -27.37 27.28
N GLY A 89 0.47 -26.68 26.61
CA GLY A 89 1.39 -27.28 25.63
C GLY A 89 0.73 -27.63 24.30
N SER A 90 1.48 -28.31 23.44
CA SER A 90 1.05 -28.73 22.11
C SER A 90 1.28 -30.23 21.91
N PHE A 91 0.43 -30.85 21.09
CA PHE A 91 0.56 -32.23 20.65
C PHE A 91 0.46 -32.28 19.13
N ASP A 92 1.48 -32.83 18.47
CA ASP A 92 1.57 -32.93 17.00
C ASP A 92 1.39 -31.59 16.27
N GLY A 93 1.95 -30.52 16.83
CA GLY A 93 1.84 -29.16 16.28
C GLY A 93 0.51 -28.46 16.57
N VAL A 94 -0.43 -29.12 17.25
CA VAL A 94 -1.73 -28.56 17.62
C VAL A 94 -1.74 -28.19 19.10
N ASN A 95 -2.17 -26.97 19.40
CA ASN A 95 -2.22 -26.43 20.75
C ASN A 95 -3.36 -27.05 21.57
N ALA A 96 -3.03 -27.60 22.73
CA ALA A 96 -3.97 -28.34 23.56
C ALA A 96 -4.89 -27.39 24.35
N LEU A 97 -6.19 -27.70 24.38
CA LEU A 97 -7.19 -26.96 25.17
C LEU A 97 -7.28 -27.42 26.62
N ALA A 98 -6.70 -28.58 26.93
CA ALA A 98 -6.60 -29.09 28.29
C ALA A 98 -5.34 -29.94 28.42
N ALA A 99 -4.74 -29.93 29.60
CA ALA A 99 -3.61 -30.76 29.95
C ALA A 99 -3.91 -31.51 31.25
N ILE A 100 -3.46 -32.76 31.31
CA ILE A 100 -3.49 -33.52 32.57
C ILE A 100 -2.23 -33.15 33.35
N ALA A 101 -2.41 -32.54 34.52
CA ALA A 101 -1.33 -32.16 35.41
C ALA A 101 -1.31 -33.10 36.63
N LYS A 102 -0.15 -33.70 36.92
CA LYS A 102 0.01 -34.52 38.12
C LYS A 102 0.10 -33.63 39.36
N LYS A 103 -0.71 -33.91 40.39
CA LYS A 103 -0.75 -33.16 41.65
C LYS A 103 -0.66 -34.13 42.82
N GLY A 104 0.56 -34.46 43.24
CA GLY A 104 0.82 -35.50 44.24
C GLY A 104 0.67 -36.90 43.63
N ASP A 105 -0.16 -37.74 44.22
CA ASP A 105 -0.47 -39.09 43.71
C ASP A 105 -1.68 -39.12 42.75
N ASP A 106 -2.39 -38.00 42.61
CA ASP A 106 -3.54 -37.84 41.72
C ASP A 106 -3.21 -37.08 40.43
N PHE A 107 -4.11 -37.20 39.46
CA PHE A 107 -4.10 -36.44 38.22
C PHE A 107 -5.26 -35.44 38.23
N ASP A 108 -4.96 -34.19 37.92
CA ASP A 108 -5.94 -33.11 37.79
C ASP A 108 -6.04 -32.67 36.33
N LEU A 109 -7.24 -32.35 35.87
CA LEU A 109 -7.45 -31.82 34.52
C LEU A 109 -7.32 -30.30 34.58
N LYS A 110 -6.24 -29.75 34.01
CA LYS A 110 -6.10 -28.31 33.82
C LYS A 110 -6.73 -27.95 32.47
N GLU A 111 -7.90 -27.32 32.50
CA GLU A 111 -8.48 -26.69 31.32
C GLU A 111 -7.76 -25.38 31.02
N CYS A 112 -7.29 -25.22 29.78
CA CYS A 112 -6.87 -23.93 29.26
C CYS A 112 -8.10 -23.25 28.69
N SER A 113 -8.73 -22.42 29.53
CA SER A 113 -9.98 -21.74 29.19
C SER A 113 -9.82 -20.90 27.93
N LEU A 114 -10.70 -21.13 26.97
CA LEU A 114 -11.00 -20.21 25.88
C LEU A 114 -12.14 -19.31 26.34
N ASP A 115 -11.80 -18.13 26.87
CA ASP A 115 -12.76 -17.05 27.01
C ASP A 115 -12.82 -16.21 25.71
N ASP A 116 -13.92 -15.50 25.48
CA ASP A 116 -14.09 -14.66 24.29
C ASP A 116 -12.95 -13.65 24.12
N LYS A 117 -12.36 -13.22 25.25
CA LYS A 117 -11.23 -12.30 25.28
C LYS A 117 -9.97 -12.94 24.71
N SER A 118 -9.55 -14.10 25.22
CA SER A 118 -8.38 -14.83 24.73
C SER A 118 -8.58 -15.27 23.27
N LEU A 119 -9.79 -15.67 22.88
CA LEU A 119 -10.07 -16.00 21.49
C LEU A 119 -9.79 -14.81 20.55
N ASN A 120 -10.28 -13.62 20.93
CA ASN A 120 -10.07 -12.40 20.14
C ASN A 120 -8.58 -11.98 20.14
N GLU A 121 -7.89 -12.06 21.28
CA GLU A 121 -6.47 -11.73 21.38
C GLU A 121 -5.60 -12.67 20.53
N ASN A 122 -5.88 -13.98 20.53
CA ASN A 122 -5.18 -14.96 19.70
C ASN A 122 -5.46 -14.75 18.20
N PHE A 123 -6.72 -14.54 17.83
CA PHE A 123 -7.08 -14.20 16.44
C PHE A 123 -6.35 -12.95 15.97
N LEU A 124 -6.35 -11.88 16.78
CA LEU A 124 -5.66 -10.63 16.45
C LEU A 124 -4.16 -10.83 16.29
N ARG A 125 -3.52 -11.74 17.05
CA ARG A 125 -2.10 -12.07 16.87
C ARG A 125 -1.85 -12.70 15.50
N TYR A 126 -2.54 -13.78 15.15
CA TYR A 126 -2.39 -14.44 13.84
C TYR A 126 -2.72 -13.49 12.68
N PHE A 127 -3.78 -12.69 12.82
CA PHE A 127 -4.15 -11.67 11.85
C PHE A 127 -3.04 -10.63 11.67
N ASN A 128 -2.53 -10.05 12.76
CA ASN A 128 -1.50 -9.01 12.68
C ASN A 128 -0.18 -9.52 12.11
N GLU A 129 0.20 -10.76 12.44
CA GLU A 129 1.37 -11.40 11.86
C GLU A 129 1.22 -11.57 10.34
N SER A 130 0.09 -12.13 9.90
CA SER A 130 -0.21 -12.30 8.47
C SER A 130 -0.29 -10.96 7.74
N PHE A 131 -0.94 -9.96 8.35
CA PHE A 131 -1.15 -8.65 7.78
C PHE A 131 0.15 -7.88 7.58
N ARG A 132 1.07 -7.94 8.56
CA ARG A 132 2.40 -7.35 8.42
C ARG A 132 3.19 -8.01 7.29
N ASN A 133 3.08 -9.33 7.14
CA ASN A 133 3.72 -10.04 6.03
C ASN A 133 3.13 -9.62 4.68
N TYR A 134 1.81 -9.51 4.56
CA TYR A 134 1.19 -9.08 3.29
C TYR A 134 1.54 -7.62 2.94
N ILE A 135 1.40 -6.69 3.89
CA ILE A 135 1.72 -5.27 3.66
C ILE A 135 3.21 -5.05 3.38
N GLY A 136 4.09 -5.78 4.08
CA GLY A 136 5.54 -5.66 3.88
C GLY A 136 6.02 -5.99 2.45
N ASN A 137 5.23 -6.75 1.69
CA ASN A 137 5.51 -7.09 0.30
C ASN A 137 5.08 -6.01 -0.72
N TYR A 138 4.41 -4.95 -0.29
CA TYR A 138 3.96 -3.86 -1.16
C TYR A 138 4.65 -2.54 -0.80
N PRO A 139 5.92 -2.33 -1.21
CA PRO A 139 6.66 -1.10 -0.91
C PRO A 139 6.02 0.15 -1.52
N ASP A 140 5.24 -0.02 -2.60
CA ASP A 140 4.54 1.07 -3.30
C ASP A 140 3.21 1.46 -2.63
N ALA A 141 2.67 0.60 -1.75
CA ALA A 141 1.59 0.98 -0.84
C ALA A 141 2.21 1.80 0.29
N TYR A 142 2.64 3.02 -0.05
CA TYR A 142 3.22 3.95 0.89
C TYR A 142 2.17 4.31 1.93
N ILE A 143 2.28 3.68 3.09
CA ILE A 143 1.58 4.07 4.30
C ILE A 143 2.41 5.19 4.91
N PRO A 144 1.96 6.46 4.87
CA PRO A 144 2.77 7.56 5.33
C PRO A 144 3.03 7.44 6.84
N ASP A 145 4.30 7.59 7.26
CA ASP A 145 4.69 7.59 8.68
C ASP A 145 4.02 8.72 9.49
N SER A 146 3.36 9.66 8.81
CA SER A 146 2.61 10.76 9.40
C SER A 146 1.27 10.35 10.02
N TYR A 147 0.92 9.05 10.05
CA TYR A 147 -0.33 8.56 10.64
C TYR A 147 -0.10 7.52 11.75
N GLU A 148 -0.96 7.54 12.78
CA GLU A 148 -1.14 6.48 13.77
C GLU A 148 -2.38 5.65 13.42
N TYR A 149 -2.28 4.33 13.52
CA TYR A 149 -3.34 3.41 13.14
C TYR A 149 -3.98 2.77 14.36
N GLU A 150 -5.31 2.76 14.41
CA GLU A 150 -6.10 2.14 15.47
C GLU A 150 -7.21 1.29 14.83
N ILE A 151 -7.39 0.05 15.29
CA ILE A 151 -8.54 -0.78 14.87
C ILE A 151 -9.68 -0.49 15.84
N LYS A 152 -10.82 0.01 15.33
CA LYS A 152 -12.06 0.18 16.12
C LYS A 152 -13.20 -0.59 15.49
N GLY A 153 -13.63 -1.67 16.15
CA GLY A 153 -14.67 -2.54 15.63
C GLY A 153 -14.21 -3.21 14.33
N ASN A 154 -14.89 -2.91 13.23
CA ASN A 154 -14.58 -3.46 11.90
C ASN A 154 -13.79 -2.48 11.00
N GLU A 155 -13.27 -1.38 11.56
CA GLU A 155 -12.61 -0.32 10.80
C GLU A 155 -11.15 -0.13 11.24
N LEU A 156 -10.26 0.07 10.27
CA LEU A 156 -8.90 0.54 10.49
C LEU A 156 -8.90 2.08 10.35
N ILE A 157 -8.63 2.78 11.44
CA ILE A 157 -8.62 4.24 11.50
C ILE A 157 -7.18 4.75 11.48
N GLY A 158 -6.81 5.51 10.45
CA GLY A 158 -5.57 6.28 10.41
C GLY A 158 -5.78 7.71 10.91
N LYS A 159 -5.13 8.10 12.01
CA LYS A 159 -5.12 9.47 12.55
C LYS A 159 -3.81 10.15 12.19
N ALA A 160 -3.87 11.33 11.58
CA ALA A 160 -2.66 12.10 11.32
C ALA A 160 -1.97 12.50 12.65
N LYS A 161 -0.65 12.27 12.75
CA LYS A 161 0.18 12.67 13.89
C LYS A 161 0.31 14.18 14.02
N GLU A 162 0.23 14.88 12.89
CA GLU A 162 0.35 16.33 12.81
C GLU A 162 -0.81 16.93 12.01
N ASN A 163 -1.14 18.19 12.32
CA ASN A 163 -2.16 18.92 11.58
C ASN A 163 -1.70 19.18 10.15
N ILE A 164 -2.55 18.88 9.18
CA ILE A 164 -2.30 19.18 7.77
C ILE A 164 -2.49 20.70 7.57
N VAL A 165 -1.40 21.43 7.36
CA VAL A 165 -1.43 22.86 7.04
C VAL A 165 -1.44 23.05 5.53
N LEU A 166 -2.57 23.51 4.98
CA LEU A 166 -2.67 23.91 3.58
C LEU A 166 -2.38 25.41 3.49
N GLN A 167 -1.23 25.80 2.89
CA GLN A 167 -0.99 27.19 2.54
C GLN A 167 -1.83 27.54 1.30
N ILE A 168 -2.95 28.24 1.51
CA ILE A 168 -3.89 28.61 0.44
C ILE A 168 -3.45 29.90 -0.26
N VAL A 169 -2.57 30.69 0.34
CA VAL A 169 -2.11 31.97 -0.22
C VAL A 169 -0.59 32.10 -0.03
N PRO A 170 0.20 32.28 -1.11
CA PRO A 170 1.63 32.55 -0.97
C PRO A 170 1.85 33.89 -0.26
N GLU A 171 2.85 33.96 0.62
CA GLU A 171 3.20 35.17 1.36
C GLU A 171 3.40 36.35 0.37
N GLY A 172 2.65 37.43 0.57
CA GLY A 172 2.73 38.66 -0.25
C GLY A 172 1.61 38.85 -1.29
N PHE A 173 0.60 37.98 -1.35
CA PHE A 173 -0.55 38.20 -2.25
C PHE A 173 -1.55 39.22 -1.65
N GLU A 174 -1.45 40.49 -2.06
CA GLU A 174 -2.49 41.49 -1.81
C GLU A 174 -3.61 41.33 -2.85
N ALA A 175 -4.78 40.85 -2.40
CA ALA A 175 -5.99 40.87 -3.22
C ALA A 175 -6.38 42.33 -3.50
N LYS A 176 -6.21 42.79 -4.75
CA LYS A 176 -6.75 44.08 -5.16
C LYS A 176 -8.28 44.00 -5.12
N PRO A 177 -8.97 44.90 -4.41
CA PRO A 177 -10.43 44.91 -4.43
C PRO A 177 -10.92 45.23 -5.85
N GLU A 178 -11.83 44.39 -6.36
CA GLU A 178 -12.60 44.70 -7.55
C GLU A 178 -13.45 45.94 -7.26
N ILE A 179 -13.18 47.02 -7.99
CA ILE A 179 -14.00 48.22 -7.95
C ILE A 179 -15.17 47.98 -8.92
N THR A 180 -16.30 47.52 -8.39
CA THR A 180 -17.61 47.58 -9.06
C THR A 180 -18.21 48.97 -8.96
#